data_AF-A0A959PU34-F1
#
_entry.id   AF-A0A959PU34-F1
#
_cell.length_a   1.000
_cell.length_b   1.000
_cell.length_c   1.000
_cell.angle_alpha   90.00
_cell.angle_beta   90.00
_cell.angle_gamma   90.00
#
_symmetry.space_group_name_H-M   'P 1'
#
loop_
_entity.id
_entity.type
_entity.pdbx_description
1 polymer ?
#
loop_
_entity_poly.entity_id
_entity_poly.type
_entity_poly.pdbx_seq_one_letter_code
_entity_poly.pdbx_strand_id
1 'polypeptide(L)'
;MIQSVIFGLITIIAFAVAGKKFMKIRRNILLGKDETIEGDTGQRWQNVLLVAFGQKKMFKNWIPAVFHFFIYAAFLLTQIELIEILIDGFSGNHRFFAP
;
A
#
# COMPACT_ATOMS: atom_id res chain seq x y z
N MET A 1 26.08 14.14 1.46
CA MET A 1 25.73 14.56 0.07
C MET A 1 25.76 13.41 -0.93
N ILE A 2 26.89 12.71 -1.13
CA ILE A 2 26.96 11.58 -2.09
C ILE A 2 25.91 10.49 -1.79
N GLN A 3 25.72 10.16 -0.51
CA GLN A 3 24.70 9.17 -0.08
C GLN A 3 23.28 9.57 -0.47
N SER A 4 22.87 10.82 -0.21
CA SER A 4 21.53 11.33 -0.57
C SER A 4 21.31 11.36 -2.09
N VAL A 5 22.36 11.63 -2.87
CA VAL A 5 22.30 11.57 -4.34
C VAL A 5 22.09 10.13 -4.82
N ILE A 6 22.84 9.16 -4.27
CA ILE A 6 22.68 7.74 -4.59
C ILE A 6 21.28 7.26 -4.19
N PHE A 7 20.83 7.61 -2.99
CA PHE A 7 19.48 7.29 -2.49
C PHE A 7 18.40 7.85 -3.42
N GLY A 8 18.51 9.11 -3.81
CA GLY A 8 17.57 9.75 -4.73
C GLY A 8 17.53 9.06 -6.10
N LEU A 9 18.68 8.71 -6.67
CA LEU A 9 18.75 7.98 -7.94
C LEU A 9 18.08 6.61 -7.86
N ILE A 10 18.39 5.83 -6.82
CA ILE A 10 17.79 4.50 -6.61
C ILE A 10 16.28 4.63 -6.42
N THR A 11 15.84 5.58 -5.60
CA THR A 11 14.42 5.85 -5.35
C THR A 11 13.67 6.20 -6.64
N ILE A 12 14.22 7.11 -7.46
CA ILE A 12 13.63 7.49 -8.75
C ILE A 12 13.52 6.28 -9.68
N ILE A 13 14.59 5.47 -9.79
CA ILE A 13 14.57 4.26 -10.64
C ILE A 13 13.52 3.27 -10.15
N ALA A 14 13.44 3.02 -8.84
CA ALA A 14 12.46 2.11 -8.25
C ALA A 14 11.02 2.56 -8.55
N PHE A 15 10.69 3.83 -8.30
CA PHE A 15 9.36 4.38 -8.60
C PHE A 15 9.06 4.41 -10.10
N ALA A 16 10.04 4.69 -10.96
CA ALA A 16 9.85 4.66 -12.41
C ALA A 16 9.53 3.25 -12.92
N VAL A 17 10.22 2.22 -12.42
CA VAL A 17 9.95 0.82 -12.76
C VAL A 17 8.59 0.40 -12.23
N ALA A 18 8.27 0.69 -10.97
CA ALA A 18 6.98 0.39 -10.37
C ALA A 18 5.83 1.07 -11.13
N GLY A 19 5.96 2.36 -11.43
CA GLY A 19 5.00 3.13 -12.22
C GLY A 19 4.74 2.51 -13.59
N LYS A 20 5.78 2.11 -14.33
CA LYS A 20 5.61 1.40 -15.61
C LYS A 20 4.82 0.10 -15.47
N LYS A 21 5.03 -0.66 -14.39
CA LYS A 21 4.29 -1.91 -14.13
C LYS A 21 2.83 -1.62 -13.78
N PHE A 22 2.56 -0.63 -12.93
CA PHE A 22 1.18 -0.23 -12.59
C PHE A 22 0.41 0.27 -13.81
N MET A 23 1.06 1.06 -14.67
CA MET A 23 0.44 1.52 -15.92
C MET A 23 0.15 0.35 -16.88
N LYS A 24 1.01 -0.67 -16.91
CA LYS A 24 0.74 -1.90 -17.69
C LYS A 24 -0.49 -2.63 -17.15
N ILE A 25 -0.62 -2.77 -15.83
CA ILE A 25 -1.79 -3.40 -15.20
C ILE A 25 -3.05 -2.60 -15.52
N ARG A 26 -3.02 -1.27 -15.33
CA ARG A 26 -4.14 -0.38 -15.66
C ARG A 26 -4.56 -0.52 -17.12
N ARG A 27 -3.60 -0.52 -18.05
CA ARG A 27 -3.88 -0.70 -19.48
C ARG A 27 -4.57 -2.03 -19.72
N ASN A 28 -4.10 -3.11 -19.11
CA ASN A 28 -4.70 -4.44 -19.28
C ASN A 28 -6.14 -4.51 -18.72
N ILE A 29 -6.40 -3.87 -17.58
CA ILE A 29 -7.76 -3.77 -17.02
C ILE A 29 -8.70 -3.02 -17.99
N LEU A 30 -8.22 -1.92 -18.58
CA LEU A 30 -8.99 -1.09 -19.52
C LEU A 30 -9.18 -1.72 -20.91
N LEU A 31 -8.49 -2.83 -21.22
CA LEU A 31 -8.77 -3.64 -22.42
C LEU A 31 -9.96 -4.59 -22.22
N GLY A 32 -10.43 -4.74 -20.99
CA GLY A 32 -11.66 -5.48 -20.70
C GLY A 32 -12.89 -4.80 -21.29
N LYS A 33 -14.02 -5.52 -21.32
CA LYS A 33 -15.31 -4.92 -21.65
C LYS A 33 -15.82 -4.15 -20.44
N ASP A 34 -16.40 -2.98 -20.70
CA ASP A 34 -17.10 -2.24 -19.66
C ASP A 34 -18.27 -3.08 -19.13
N GLU A 35 -18.36 -3.19 -17.81
CA GLU A 35 -19.47 -3.85 -17.13
C GLU A 35 -20.37 -2.77 -16.52
N THR A 36 -21.66 -2.82 -16.85
CA THR A 36 -22.66 -1.93 -16.25
C THR A 36 -22.93 -2.38 -14.84
N ILE A 37 -22.40 -1.66 -13.86
CA ILE A 37 -22.62 -2.02 -12.46
C ILE A 37 -23.89 -1.34 -11.94
N GLU A 38 -24.97 -2.11 -11.90
CA GLU A 38 -26.29 -1.68 -11.45
C GLU A 38 -26.47 -1.92 -9.93
N GLY A 39 -27.40 -1.19 -9.30
CA GLY A 39 -27.80 -1.36 -7.90
C GLY A 39 -27.37 -0.25 -6.92
N ASP A 40 -27.62 -0.47 -5.63
CA ASP A 40 -27.35 0.50 -4.56
C ASP A 40 -25.84 0.69 -4.31
N THR A 41 -25.36 1.91 -4.56
CA THR A 41 -23.93 2.26 -4.39
C THR A 41 -23.51 2.26 -2.92
N GLY A 42 -24.39 2.64 -2.00
CA GLY A 42 -24.13 2.64 -0.55
C GLY A 42 -23.95 1.23 -0.03
N GLN A 43 -24.83 0.30 -0.41
CA GLN A 43 -24.71 -1.11 -0.02
C GLN A 43 -23.41 -1.74 -0.53
N ARG A 44 -22.96 -1.35 -1.73
CA ARG A 44 -21.70 -1.82 -2.31
C ARG A 44 -20.47 -1.33 -1.55
N TRP A 45 -20.42 -0.06 -1.21
CA TRP A 45 -19.33 0.47 -0.38
C TRP A 45 -19.33 -0.16 1.01
N GLN A 46 -20.51 -0.35 1.63
CA GLN A 46 -20.61 -1.07 2.89
C GLN A 46 -20.08 -2.50 2.77
N ASN A 47 -20.39 -3.19 1.68
CA ASN A 47 -19.85 -4.53 1.41
C ASN A 47 -18.33 -4.52 1.22
N VAL A 48 -17.79 -3.54 0.48
CA VAL A 48 -16.32 -3.37 0.31
C VAL A 48 -15.67 -3.16 1.67
N LEU A 49 -16.20 -2.27 2.51
CA LEU A 49 -15.66 -2.02 3.85
C LEU A 49 -15.74 -3.28 4.74
N LEU A 50 -16.86 -4.00 4.70
CA LEU A 50 -17.04 -5.23 5.47
C LEU A 50 -16.06 -6.32 5.02
N VAL A 51 -15.83 -6.46 3.71
CA VAL A 51 -14.87 -7.43 3.17
C VAL A 51 -13.43 -7.01 3.45
N ALA A 52 -13.10 -5.72 3.28
CA ALA A 52 -11.75 -5.19 3.43
C ALA A 52 -11.27 -5.17 4.89
N PHE A 53 -12.12 -4.79 5.84
CA PHE A 53 -11.76 -4.66 7.24
C PHE A 53 -12.24 -5.84 8.10
N GLY A 54 -13.39 -6.41 7.77
CA GLY A 54 -14.12 -7.33 8.63
C GLY A 54 -14.18 -8.76 8.13
N GLN A 55 -13.33 -9.15 7.16
CA GLN A 55 -13.38 -10.39 6.38
C GLN A 55 -14.03 -11.54 7.16
N LYS A 56 -15.34 -11.79 6.94
CA LYS A 56 -16.19 -12.70 7.72
C LYS A 56 -15.62 -14.12 7.87
N LYS A 57 -14.74 -14.53 6.96
CA LYS A 57 -14.07 -15.83 6.94
C LYS A 57 -12.82 -15.87 7.82
N MET A 58 -12.14 -14.73 8.01
CA MET A 58 -10.90 -14.66 8.78
C MET A 58 -11.20 -14.82 10.28
N PHE A 59 -12.26 -14.18 10.78
CA PHE A 59 -12.70 -14.31 12.18
C PHE A 59 -13.35 -15.66 12.52
N LYS A 60 -13.65 -16.51 11.53
CA LYS A 60 -14.08 -17.90 11.80
C LYS A 60 -12.92 -18.78 12.27
N ASN A 61 -11.69 -18.46 11.88
CA ASN A 61 -10.49 -19.18 12.25
C ASN A 61 -9.58 -18.26 13.07
N TRP A 62 -9.63 -18.39 14.40
CA TRP A 62 -8.99 -17.44 15.32
C TRP A 62 -7.46 -17.36 15.15
N ILE A 63 -6.79 -18.46 14.83
CA ILE A 63 -5.33 -18.50 14.64
C ILE A 63 -4.89 -17.61 13.45
N PRO A 64 -5.41 -17.80 12.21
CA PRO A 64 -5.16 -16.87 11.11
C PRO A 64 -5.52 -15.43 11.41
N ALA A 65 -6.62 -15.16 12.12
CA ALA A 65 -7.02 -13.80 12.47
C ALA A 65 -5.98 -13.09 13.33
N VAL A 66 -5.46 -13.77 14.35
CA VAL A 66 -4.41 -13.24 15.23
C VAL A 66 -3.11 -12.99 14.47
N PHE A 67 -2.66 -13.96 13.66
CA PHE A 67 -1.45 -13.76 12.85
C PHE A 67 -1.61 -12.64 11.82
N HIS A 68 -2.77 -12.53 11.18
CA HIS A 68 -3.04 -11.46 10.24
C HIS A 68 -3.04 -10.09 10.93
N PHE A 69 -3.59 -10.00 12.15
CA PHE A 69 -3.55 -8.77 12.94
C PHE A 69 -2.11 -8.31 13.20
N PHE A 70 -1.21 -9.21 13.64
CA PHE A 70 0.19 -8.86 13.86
C PHE A 70 0.88 -8.38 12.59
N ILE A 71 0.67 -9.07 11.46
CA ILE A 71 1.23 -8.65 10.16
C ILE A 71 0.68 -7.30 9.74
N TYR A 72 -0.62 -7.06 9.91
CA TYR A 72 -1.26 -5.79 9.57
C TYR A 72 -0.74 -4.64 10.44
N ALA A 73 -0.59 -4.86 11.75
CA ALA A 73 -0.01 -3.87 12.66
C ALA A 73 1.45 -3.57 12.30
N ALA A 74 2.26 -4.60 12.05
CA ALA A 74 3.64 -4.44 11.61
C ALA A 74 3.70 -3.66 10.29
N PHE A 75 2.86 -4.01 9.31
CA PHE A 75 2.75 -3.29 8.05
C PHE A 75 2.45 -1.81 8.29
N LEU A 76 1.45 -1.48 9.09
CA LEU A 76 1.09 -0.08 9.37
C LEU A 76 2.24 0.71 10.02
N LEU A 77 2.95 0.11 10.98
CA LEU A 77 4.12 0.73 11.61
C LEU A 77 5.25 0.95 10.60
N THR A 78 5.58 -0.06 9.79
CA THR A 78 6.63 0.04 8.77
C THR A 78 6.29 1.02 7.65
N GLN A 79 5.02 1.30 7.36
CA GLN A 79 4.65 2.33 6.40
C GLN A 79 4.99 3.74 6.91
N ILE A 80 4.87 3.98 8.22
CA ILE A 80 5.31 5.23 8.85
C ILE A 80 6.83 5.34 8.77
N GLU A 81 7.54 4.26 9.10
CA GLU A 81 9.01 4.19 8.99
C GLU A 81 9.49 4.37 7.54
N LEU A 82 8.79 3.82 6.56
CA LEU A 82 9.11 4.01 5.14
C LEU A 82 9.04 5.49 4.74
N ILE A 83 8.04 6.23 5.25
CA ILE A 83 7.94 7.67 5.02
C ILE A 83 9.13 8.39 5.65
N GLU A 84 9.54 8.00 6.85
CA GLU A 84 10.74 8.54 7.52
C GLU A 84 11.99 8.30 6.69
N ILE A 85 12.20 7.06 6.22
CA ILE A 85 13.35 6.67 5.41
C ILE A 85 13.42 7.50 4.12
N LEU A 86 12.27 7.78 3.50
CA LEU A 86 12.22 8.65 2.32
C LEU A 86 12.65 10.08 2.68
N ILE A 87 12.11 10.66 3.75
CA ILE A 87 12.44 12.02 4.19
C ILE A 87 13.93 12.13 4.57
N ASP A 88 14.41 11.21 5.39
CA ASP A 88 15.80 11.14 5.84
C ASP A 88 16.76 10.93 4.67
N GLY A 89 16.44 10.01 3.76
CA GLY A 89 17.26 9.71 2.60
C GLY A 89 17.41 10.89 1.65
N PHE A 90 16.36 11.70 1.47
CA PHE A 90 16.44 12.93 0.67
C PHE A 90 17.08 14.11 1.43
N SER A 91 16.77 14.28 2.72
CA SER A 91 17.25 15.42 3.51
C SER A 91 18.70 15.23 4.00
N GLY A 92 19.21 14.00 4.05
CA GLY A 92 20.50 13.67 4.65
C GLY A 92 20.50 13.77 6.18
N ASN A 93 19.32 13.94 6.79
CA ASN A 93 19.13 13.91 8.24
C ASN A 93 18.94 12.47 8.70
N HIS A 94 19.14 12.24 9.99
CA HIS A 94 18.84 10.96 10.62
C HIS A 94 17.72 11.14 11.64
N ARG A 95 16.68 10.31 11.49
CA ARG A 95 15.56 10.14 12.41
C ARG A 95 14.64 11.36 12.52
N PHE A 96 14.05 11.76 11.40
CA PHE A 96 13.12 12.91 11.36
C PHE A 96 11.91 12.77 12.30
N PHE A 97 11.45 11.56 12.62
CA PHE A 97 10.33 11.31 13.54
C PHE A 97 10.77 10.84 14.93
N ALA A 98 12.07 10.88 15.26
CA ALA A 98 12.48 10.65 16.62
C ALA A 98 11.89 11.72 17.57
N PRO A 99 11.44 11.33 18.77
CA PRO A 99 11.00 12.29 19.79
C PRO A 99 12.15 13.17 20.27
#